data_AF-R7MDP8-F1
#
_entry.id   AF-R7MDP8-F1
#
_cell.length_a   1.000
_cell.length_b   1.000
_cell.length_c   1.000
_cell.angle_alpha   90.00
_cell.angle_beta   90.00
_cell.angle_gamma   90.00
#
_symmetry.space_group_name_H-M   'P 1'
#
loop_
_entity.id
_entity.type
_entity.pdbx_description
1 polymer ?
#
loop_
_entity_poly.entity_id
_entity_poly.type
_entity_poly.pdbx_seq_one_letter_code
_entity_poly.pdbx_strand_id
1 'polypeptide(L)'
;MGAYTKTGADEIPLSLLSRAIQGEMKICPKFLEPESKNLISNYEDVSIEKSVLGQIELAGCKITDEENSDIILYINNFQNNQGEIVMKVGTESFSKTFTTPNKPYMIADVRFANGADNNFVKELFKNKINNENFYGFSAWNTSANSLGSLICGAKIKFFAKKYNEKAFKKLQITRFLDDWAYQANVRQQLEKPNIEKTTKLMKDFEKTLEKVLNTNIAVNYKFPWERLFEVEVDFN
;
A
#
# COMPACT_ATOMS: atom_id res chain seq x y z
N MET A 1 0.08 -10.43 -31.45
CA MET A 1 0.26 -11.13 -30.16
C MET A 1 1.61 -10.70 -29.62
N GLY A 2 1.63 -9.85 -28.59
CA GLY A 2 2.85 -9.45 -27.91
C GLY A 2 2.81 -9.99 -26.48
N ALA A 3 3.84 -10.74 -26.10
CA ALA A 3 4.07 -11.04 -24.69
C ALA A 3 4.68 -9.80 -24.05
N TYR A 4 4.10 -9.33 -22.93
CA TYR A 4 4.62 -8.21 -22.16
C TYR A 4 5.24 -8.76 -20.88
N THR A 5 6.53 -8.51 -20.67
CA THR A 5 7.19 -8.79 -19.40
C THR A 5 6.85 -7.65 -18.42
N LYS A 6 6.42 -8.00 -17.21
CA LYS A 6 6.12 -7.06 -16.11
C LYS A 6 6.79 -7.59 -14.85
N THR A 7 7.20 -6.68 -13.98
CA THR A 7 7.75 -7.03 -12.66
C THR A 7 6.63 -7.25 -11.65
N GLY A 8 6.95 -8.04 -10.62
CA GLY A 8 6.01 -8.51 -9.62
C GLY A 8 5.30 -9.80 -10.06
N ALA A 9 5.30 -10.80 -9.19
CA ALA A 9 4.73 -12.11 -9.45
C ALA A 9 3.37 -12.29 -8.77
N ASP A 10 3.28 -11.82 -7.52
CA ASP A 10 2.13 -12.07 -6.65
C ASP A 10 0.93 -11.19 -7.00
N GLU A 11 1.17 -10.02 -7.61
CA GLU A 11 0.13 -9.08 -7.98
C GLU A 11 -0.41 -9.26 -9.39
N ILE A 12 0.27 -10.02 -10.27
CA ILE A 12 -0.22 -10.28 -11.63
C ILE A 12 -1.69 -10.78 -11.62
N PRO A 13 -2.10 -11.75 -10.78
CA PRO A 13 -3.51 -12.16 -10.70
C PRO A 13 -4.45 -11.02 -10.30
N LEU A 14 -4.03 -10.13 -9.40
CA LEU A 14 -4.82 -8.97 -8.96
C LEU A 14 -4.92 -7.91 -10.07
N SER A 15 -3.84 -7.66 -10.80
CA SER A 15 -3.85 -6.75 -11.95
C SER A 15 -4.68 -7.30 -13.10
N LEU A 16 -4.67 -8.61 -13.34
CA LEU A 16 -5.56 -9.27 -14.30
C LEU A 16 -7.02 -9.22 -13.87
N LEU A 17 -7.32 -9.45 -12.58
CA LEU A 17 -8.66 -9.27 -12.03
C LEU A 17 -9.14 -7.84 -12.21
N SER A 18 -8.28 -6.87 -11.90
CA SER A 18 -8.55 -5.44 -12.12
C SER A 18 -8.89 -5.18 -13.60
N ARG A 19 -8.12 -5.72 -14.54
CA ARG A 19 -8.36 -5.57 -15.97
C ARG A 19 -9.67 -6.21 -16.45
N ALA A 20 -10.11 -7.30 -15.82
CA ALA A 20 -11.39 -7.94 -16.14
C ALA A 20 -12.61 -7.10 -15.73
N ILE A 21 -12.44 -6.13 -14.81
CA ILE A 21 -13.49 -5.17 -14.44
C ILE A 21 -13.69 -4.19 -15.59
N GLN A 22 -14.91 -4.17 -16.15
CA GLN A 22 -15.28 -3.24 -17.21
C GLN A 22 -15.27 -1.79 -16.71
N GLY A 23 -14.79 -0.88 -17.57
CA GLY A 23 -14.65 0.54 -17.28
C GLY A 23 -13.18 0.98 -17.21
N GLU A 24 -12.95 2.23 -17.59
CA GLU A 24 -11.63 2.87 -17.59
C GLU A 24 -11.58 3.91 -16.47
N MET A 25 -10.94 3.56 -15.35
CA MET A 25 -10.73 4.49 -14.24
C MET A 25 -9.54 5.40 -14.56
N LYS A 26 -9.72 6.71 -14.42
CA LYS A 26 -8.67 7.71 -14.70
C LYS A 26 -7.86 8.00 -13.43
N ILE A 27 -6.56 7.75 -13.47
CA ILE A 27 -5.65 7.87 -12.33
C ILE A 27 -4.63 8.99 -12.61
N CYS A 28 -4.46 9.88 -11.63
CA CYS A 28 -3.34 10.83 -11.59
C CYS A 28 -2.24 10.32 -10.65
N PRO A 29 -1.09 9.84 -11.15
CA PRO A 29 0.04 9.48 -10.30
C PRO A 29 0.77 10.73 -9.80
N LYS A 30 0.95 10.83 -8.48
CA LYS A 30 1.58 11.96 -7.79
C LYS A 30 2.71 11.47 -6.88
N PHE A 31 3.94 11.61 -7.36
CA PHE A 31 5.16 11.26 -6.63
C PHE A 31 5.45 12.32 -5.56
N LEU A 32 5.73 11.88 -4.34
CA LEU A 32 6.10 12.79 -3.24
C LEU A 32 7.55 13.29 -3.35
N GLU A 33 8.38 12.56 -4.10
CA GLU A 33 9.73 12.96 -4.52
C GLU A 33 9.80 12.96 -6.06
N PRO A 34 9.24 13.99 -6.73
CA PRO A 34 9.14 14.02 -8.20
C PRO A 34 10.49 13.97 -8.91
N GLU A 35 11.52 14.55 -8.31
CA GLU A 35 12.90 14.55 -8.82
C GLU A 35 13.61 13.19 -8.72
N SER A 36 13.00 12.21 -8.03
CA SER A 36 13.58 10.88 -7.80
C SER A 36 12.73 9.74 -8.38
N LYS A 37 11.78 10.05 -9.27
CA LYS A 37 10.91 9.04 -9.90
C LYS A 37 11.63 8.11 -10.89
N ASN A 38 12.83 8.48 -11.32
CA ASN A 38 13.71 7.71 -12.21
C ASN A 38 14.52 6.63 -11.48
N LEU A 39 14.54 6.62 -10.14
CA LEU A 39 15.25 5.61 -9.35
C LEU A 39 14.55 4.24 -9.44
N ILE A 40 15.34 3.18 -9.30
CA ILE A 40 14.90 1.79 -9.38
C ILE A 40 14.65 1.27 -7.96
N SER A 41 13.50 0.65 -7.75
CA SER A 41 13.16 -0.01 -6.49
C SER A 41 13.97 -1.30 -6.31
N ASN A 42 14.21 -1.69 -5.06
CA ASN A 42 14.78 -2.99 -4.75
C ASN A 42 13.88 -4.10 -5.32
N TYR A 43 14.51 -5.16 -5.84
CA TYR A 43 13.84 -6.32 -6.46
C TYR A 43 13.06 -6.03 -7.75
N GLU A 44 13.20 -4.83 -8.31
CA GLU A 44 12.59 -4.40 -9.57
C GLU A 44 13.69 -4.12 -10.60
N ASP A 45 13.38 -4.16 -11.90
CA ASP A 45 14.33 -3.91 -13.00
C ASP A 45 14.04 -2.60 -13.77
N VAL A 46 13.02 -1.85 -13.35
CA VAL A 46 12.59 -0.59 -13.94
C VAL A 46 12.47 0.51 -12.88
N SER A 47 12.48 1.77 -13.33
CA SER A 47 12.28 2.90 -12.43
C SER A 47 10.90 2.86 -11.78
N ILE A 48 10.76 3.45 -10.60
CA ILE A 48 9.48 3.53 -9.90
C ILE A 48 8.41 4.21 -10.75
N GLU A 49 8.78 5.21 -11.56
CA GLU A 49 7.87 5.80 -12.54
C GLU A 49 7.35 4.76 -13.53
N LYS A 50 8.24 3.96 -14.14
CA LYS A 50 7.84 2.92 -15.09
C LYS A 50 6.99 1.83 -14.43
N SER A 51 7.28 1.44 -13.18
CA SER A 51 6.44 0.50 -12.41
C SER A 51 5.03 1.06 -12.22
N VAL A 52 4.90 2.32 -11.78
CA VAL A 52 3.60 2.98 -11.56
C VAL A 52 2.80 3.06 -12.84
N LEU A 53 3.38 3.59 -13.92
CA LEU A 53 2.70 3.73 -15.21
C LEU A 53 2.33 2.35 -15.76
N GLY A 54 3.25 1.39 -15.64
CA GLY A 54 3.07 0.03 -16.13
C GLY A 54 1.97 -0.76 -15.40
N GLN A 55 1.79 -0.55 -14.08
CA GLN A 55 0.72 -1.19 -13.30
C GLN A 55 -0.64 -0.52 -13.53
N ILE A 56 -0.69 0.81 -13.70
CA ILE A 56 -1.92 1.52 -14.09
C ILE A 56 -2.42 0.99 -15.44
N GLU A 57 -1.52 0.90 -16.43
CA GLU A 57 -1.84 0.36 -17.75
C GLU A 57 -2.26 -1.12 -17.68
N LEU A 58 -1.53 -1.95 -16.91
CA LEU A 58 -1.84 -3.38 -16.78
C LEU A 58 -3.23 -3.62 -16.17
N ALA A 59 -3.65 -2.78 -15.22
CA ALA A 59 -4.98 -2.79 -14.63
C ALA A 59 -6.10 -2.31 -15.59
N GLY A 60 -5.75 -1.84 -16.80
CA GLY A 60 -6.70 -1.27 -17.76
C GLY A 60 -7.25 0.09 -17.31
N CYS A 61 -6.45 0.85 -16.58
CA CYS A 61 -6.77 2.22 -16.16
C CYS A 61 -6.06 3.24 -17.06
N LYS A 62 -6.55 4.48 -17.07
CA LYS A 62 -6.00 5.57 -17.89
C LYS A 62 -5.23 6.57 -17.03
N ILE A 63 -4.03 6.93 -17.46
CA ILE A 63 -3.23 7.97 -16.82
C ILE A 63 -3.74 9.35 -17.27
N THR A 64 -3.87 10.29 -16.34
CA THR A 64 -4.29 11.67 -16.63
C THR A 64 -3.73 12.67 -15.62
N ASP A 65 -3.94 13.96 -15.88
CA ASP A 65 -3.69 15.04 -14.91
C ASP A 65 -4.66 15.04 -13.72
N GLU A 66 -4.36 15.86 -12.72
CA GLU A 66 -5.15 15.94 -11.48
C GLU A 66 -6.59 16.43 -11.76
N GLU A 67 -6.78 17.38 -12.67
CA GLU A 67 -8.09 17.96 -13.01
C GLU A 67 -9.05 16.90 -13.56
N ASN A 68 -8.59 16.11 -14.54
CA ASN A 68 -9.39 15.13 -15.27
C ASN A 68 -9.44 13.73 -14.62
N SER A 69 -8.69 13.51 -13.54
CA SER A 69 -8.64 12.21 -12.85
C SER A 69 -9.93 11.86 -12.11
N ASP A 70 -10.20 10.57 -11.97
CA ASP A 70 -11.19 10.06 -11.03
C ASP A 70 -10.57 9.89 -9.65
N ILE A 71 -9.32 9.38 -9.60
CA ILE A 71 -8.57 9.10 -8.36
C ILE A 71 -7.13 9.61 -8.47
N ILE A 72 -6.62 10.20 -7.39
CA ILE A 72 -5.19 10.53 -7.24
C ILE A 72 -4.47 9.34 -6.59
N LEU A 73 -3.44 8.81 -7.25
CA LEU A 73 -2.52 7.83 -6.67
C LEU A 73 -1.31 8.57 -6.13
N TYR A 74 -1.17 8.69 -4.81
CA TYR A 74 0.06 9.17 -4.21
C TYR A 74 1.08 8.06 -4.11
N ILE A 75 2.32 8.38 -4.46
CA ILE A 75 3.46 7.47 -4.36
C ILE A 75 4.46 8.08 -3.39
N ASN A 76 4.57 7.53 -2.18
CA ASN A 76 5.66 7.86 -1.27
C ASN A 76 6.91 7.12 -1.75
N ASN A 77 7.54 7.64 -2.80
CA ASN A 77 8.81 7.14 -3.30
C ASN A 77 9.99 7.68 -2.46
N PHE A 78 11.20 7.25 -2.78
CA PHE A 78 12.42 7.49 -2.03
C PHE A 78 13.38 8.42 -2.78
N GLN A 79 14.29 9.04 -2.02
CA GLN A 79 15.45 9.76 -2.56
C GLN A 79 16.68 8.84 -2.45
N ASN A 80 17.64 8.99 -3.36
CA ASN A 80 18.90 8.23 -3.45
C ASN A 80 18.77 6.72 -3.66
N ASN A 81 18.16 5.98 -2.73
CA ASN A 81 17.90 4.54 -2.81
C ASN A 81 16.64 4.15 -2.03
N GLN A 82 16.01 3.03 -2.40
CA GLN A 82 14.91 2.47 -1.60
C GLN A 82 15.48 1.85 -0.33
N GLY A 83 14.80 2.06 0.81
CA GLY A 83 15.14 1.36 2.04
C GLY A 83 14.75 -0.11 1.96
N GLU A 84 15.37 -0.95 2.78
CA GLU A 84 14.99 -2.35 2.94
C GLU A 84 15.07 -2.72 4.42
N ILE A 85 13.91 -2.90 5.04
CA ILE A 85 13.79 -3.04 6.50
C ILE A 85 14.41 -4.36 6.96
N VAL A 86 14.24 -5.45 6.21
CA VAL A 86 14.75 -6.78 6.58
C VAL A 86 16.28 -6.82 6.48
N MET A 87 16.84 -6.21 5.44
CA MET A 87 18.28 -6.16 5.20
C MET A 87 18.97 -5.00 5.92
N LYS A 88 18.23 -4.20 6.70
CA LYS A 88 18.71 -3.01 7.41
C LYS A 88 19.38 -1.99 6.49
N VAL A 89 18.90 -1.89 5.25
CA VAL A 89 19.34 -0.85 4.31
C VAL A 89 18.55 0.41 4.61
N GLY A 90 19.26 1.45 5.04
CA GLY A 90 18.66 2.75 5.30
C GLY A 90 18.21 3.48 4.03
N THR A 91 17.29 4.40 4.21
CA THR A 91 16.94 5.44 3.23
C THR A 91 16.51 6.69 4.00
N GLU A 92 16.39 7.80 3.29
CA GLU A 92 15.83 9.02 3.84
C GLU A 92 14.32 8.85 4.05
N SER A 93 13.87 8.94 5.31
CA SER A 93 12.44 8.95 5.64
C SER A 93 11.72 10.17 5.07
N PHE A 94 10.40 10.08 4.90
CA PHE A 94 9.60 11.23 4.53
C PHE A 94 9.75 12.35 5.56
N SER A 95 9.96 13.57 5.07
CA SER A 95 10.31 14.74 5.90
C SER A 95 9.40 15.95 5.68
N LYS A 96 8.45 15.84 4.74
CA LYS A 96 7.49 16.90 4.40
C LYS A 96 6.19 16.71 5.16
N THR A 97 5.27 17.66 5.04
CA THR A 97 3.88 17.45 5.49
C THR A 97 3.06 16.79 4.39
N PHE A 98 2.04 16.04 4.79
CA PHE A 98 1.06 15.46 3.86
C PHE A 98 -0.35 15.88 4.25
N THR A 99 -1.12 16.35 3.25
CA THR A 99 -2.53 16.69 3.41
C THR A 99 -3.35 15.86 2.45
N THR A 100 -4.37 15.16 2.97
CA THR A 100 -5.28 14.38 2.13
C THR A 100 -6.11 15.28 1.23
N PRO A 101 -6.30 14.96 -0.07
CA PRO A 101 -7.08 15.79 -0.96
C PRO A 101 -8.59 15.68 -0.69
N ASN A 102 -9.34 16.69 -1.13
CA ASN A 102 -10.81 16.63 -1.22
C ASN A 102 -11.28 15.95 -2.53
N LYS A 103 -10.58 14.89 -2.92
CA LYS A 103 -10.84 14.08 -4.13
C LYS A 103 -10.54 12.63 -3.79
N PRO A 104 -11.16 11.63 -4.45
CA PRO A 104 -10.75 10.24 -4.28
C PRO A 104 -9.23 10.06 -4.41
N TYR A 105 -8.64 9.36 -3.46
CA TYR A 105 -7.20 9.11 -3.43
C TYR A 105 -6.85 7.74 -2.88
N MET A 106 -5.73 7.22 -3.33
CA MET A 106 -5.11 6.01 -2.83
C MET A 106 -3.61 6.23 -2.68
N ILE A 107 -2.95 5.44 -1.85
CA ILE A 107 -1.56 5.65 -1.49
C ILE A 107 -0.76 4.36 -1.61
N ALA A 108 0.26 4.38 -2.45
CA ALA A 108 1.32 3.39 -2.47
C ALA A 108 2.52 3.95 -1.70
N ASP A 109 2.83 3.39 -0.55
CA ASP A 109 4.05 3.72 0.19
C ASP A 109 5.14 2.72 -0.17
N VAL A 110 6.10 3.19 -0.96
CA VAL A 110 7.16 2.38 -1.56
C VAL A 110 8.53 2.92 -1.20
N ARG A 111 8.63 3.73 -0.14
CA ARG A 111 9.90 4.31 0.31
C ARG A 111 10.83 3.23 0.87
N PHE A 112 10.24 2.24 1.51
CA PHE A 112 10.90 1.01 1.91
C PHE A 112 10.31 -0.17 1.15
N ALA A 113 11.15 -1.15 0.83
CA ALA A 113 10.69 -2.51 0.58
C ALA A 113 10.46 -3.22 1.93
N ASN A 114 9.50 -4.14 1.93
CA ASN A 114 9.03 -4.89 3.09
C ASN A 114 8.56 -4.00 4.26
N GLY A 115 7.75 -2.99 3.97
CA GLY A 115 6.99 -2.24 4.98
C GLY A 115 6.85 -0.75 4.67
N ALA A 116 6.00 -0.07 5.44
CA ALA A 116 5.74 1.35 5.29
C ALA A 116 6.82 2.26 5.91
N ASP A 117 6.90 3.51 5.44
CA ASP A 117 7.66 4.57 6.11
C ASP A 117 6.86 5.14 7.28
N ASN A 118 7.36 4.96 8.50
CA ASN A 118 6.73 5.44 9.72
C ASN A 118 6.47 6.96 9.72
N ASN A 119 7.37 7.75 9.10
CA ASN A 119 7.19 9.20 9.05
C ASN A 119 6.03 9.58 8.14
N PHE A 120 5.94 8.97 6.96
CA PHE A 120 4.81 9.20 6.07
C PHE A 120 3.48 8.77 6.70
N VAL A 121 3.40 7.59 7.32
CA VAL A 121 2.18 7.14 8.02
C VAL A 121 1.80 8.11 9.14
N LYS A 122 2.77 8.62 9.89
CA LYS A 122 2.53 9.65 10.92
C LYS A 122 1.93 10.93 10.33
N GLU A 123 2.43 11.42 9.20
CA GLU A 123 1.85 12.60 8.53
C GLU A 123 0.45 12.30 7.97
N LEU A 124 0.24 11.13 7.37
CA LEU A 124 -1.06 10.68 6.90
C LEU A 124 -2.10 10.69 8.03
N PHE A 125 -1.75 10.18 9.21
CA PHE A 125 -2.67 10.07 10.36
C PHE A 125 -2.98 11.40 11.07
N LYS A 126 -2.31 12.50 10.70
CA LYS A 126 -2.76 13.84 11.10
C LYS A 126 -4.03 14.29 10.38
N ASN A 127 -4.37 13.62 9.27
CA ASN A 127 -5.52 13.92 8.46
C ASN A 127 -6.74 13.07 8.85
N LYS A 128 -7.93 13.55 8.51
CA LYS A 128 -9.16 12.75 8.64
C LYS A 128 -9.29 11.80 7.44
N ILE A 129 -8.99 10.53 7.66
CA ILE A 129 -9.23 9.48 6.67
C ILE A 129 -10.72 9.11 6.68
N ASN A 130 -11.44 9.49 5.63
CA ASN A 130 -12.85 9.15 5.46
C ASN A 130 -13.03 8.13 4.32
N ASN A 131 -14.04 7.27 4.46
CA ASN A 131 -14.32 6.21 3.49
C ASN A 131 -14.77 6.73 2.13
N GLU A 132 -15.26 7.96 2.03
CA GLU A 132 -15.74 8.57 0.78
C GLU A 132 -14.58 8.78 -0.19
N ASN A 133 -13.53 9.47 0.26
CA ASN A 133 -12.38 9.80 -0.58
C ASN A 133 -11.22 8.81 -0.47
N PHE A 134 -11.15 7.97 0.57
CA PHE A 134 -10.03 7.05 0.73
C PHE A 134 -10.27 5.72 0.01
N TYR A 135 -9.45 5.44 -1.02
CA TYR A 135 -9.49 4.25 -1.86
C TYR A 135 -8.38 3.25 -1.57
N GLY A 136 -7.47 3.61 -0.66
CA GLY A 136 -6.71 2.63 0.11
C GLY A 136 -5.25 2.99 0.34
N PHE A 137 -4.57 2.12 1.07
CA PHE A 137 -3.15 2.18 1.36
C PHE A 137 -2.49 0.81 1.13
N SER A 138 -1.27 0.78 0.60
CA SER A 138 -0.43 -0.41 0.59
C SER A 138 1.06 -0.06 0.62
N ALA A 139 1.83 -0.86 1.34
CA ALA A 139 3.29 -0.86 1.39
C ALA A 139 3.84 -2.30 1.42
N TRP A 140 3.20 -3.18 0.64
CA TRP A 140 3.37 -4.62 0.70
C TRP A 140 4.60 -5.09 -0.08
N ASN A 141 5.68 -5.47 0.63
CA ASN A 141 6.89 -6.13 0.14
C ASN A 141 7.68 -5.38 -0.95
N THR A 142 7.14 -5.27 -2.16
CA THR A 142 7.76 -4.65 -3.33
C THR A 142 6.86 -3.53 -3.89
N SER A 143 7.44 -2.70 -4.77
CA SER A 143 6.70 -1.62 -5.41
C SER A 143 5.59 -2.17 -6.30
N ALA A 144 5.85 -3.20 -7.09
CA ALA A 144 4.84 -3.85 -7.92
C ALA A 144 3.70 -4.44 -7.07
N ASN A 145 4.02 -5.21 -6.02
CA ASN A 145 3.01 -5.80 -5.13
C ASN A 145 2.11 -4.74 -4.48
N SER A 146 2.70 -3.64 -4.02
CA SER A 146 1.98 -2.51 -3.42
C SER A 146 1.04 -1.86 -4.43
N LEU A 147 1.52 -1.58 -5.65
CA LEU A 147 0.74 -0.94 -6.71
C LEU A 147 -0.39 -1.83 -7.23
N GLY A 148 -0.10 -3.08 -7.58
CA GLY A 148 -1.07 -3.99 -8.19
C GLY A 148 -2.24 -4.30 -7.24
N SER A 149 -1.93 -4.59 -5.98
CA SER A 149 -2.95 -4.88 -4.97
C SER A 149 -3.81 -3.66 -4.64
N LEU A 150 -3.19 -2.48 -4.50
CA LEU A 150 -3.88 -1.21 -4.26
C LEU A 150 -4.80 -0.81 -5.42
N ILE A 151 -4.30 -0.82 -6.66
CA ILE A 151 -5.07 -0.43 -7.84
C ILE A 151 -6.25 -1.37 -8.03
N CYS A 152 -6.07 -2.67 -7.80
CA CYS A 152 -7.16 -3.64 -7.86
C CYS A 152 -8.27 -3.32 -6.85
N GLY A 153 -7.93 -3.13 -5.57
CA GLY A 153 -8.89 -2.79 -4.53
C GLY A 153 -9.62 -1.47 -4.81
N ALA A 154 -8.89 -0.45 -5.26
CA ALA A 154 -9.45 0.86 -5.61
C ALA A 154 -10.42 0.76 -6.80
N LYS A 155 -10.03 0.06 -7.87
CA LYS A 155 -10.86 -0.11 -9.07
C LYS A 155 -12.15 -0.88 -8.77
N ILE A 156 -12.08 -1.94 -7.96
CA ILE A 156 -13.26 -2.69 -7.50
C ILE A 156 -14.21 -1.75 -6.76
N LYS A 157 -13.71 -0.98 -5.79
CA LYS A 157 -14.53 -0.03 -5.03
C LYS A 157 -15.16 1.03 -5.96
N PHE A 158 -14.39 1.58 -6.88
CA PHE A 158 -14.81 2.66 -7.77
C PHE A 158 -15.96 2.26 -8.70
N PHE A 159 -15.88 1.08 -9.32
CA PHE A 159 -16.93 0.62 -10.26
C PHE A 159 -18.08 -0.15 -9.58
N ALA A 160 -17.95 -0.48 -8.30
CA ALA A 160 -19.02 -1.15 -7.58
C ALA A 160 -20.22 -0.21 -7.38
N LYS A 161 -21.36 -0.51 -8.01
CA LYS A 161 -22.65 0.17 -7.75
C LYS A 161 -23.01 0.18 -6.26
N LYS A 162 -22.64 -0.89 -5.55
CA LYS A 162 -22.69 -1.03 -4.09
C LYS A 162 -21.54 -1.94 -3.67
N TYR A 163 -20.61 -1.42 -2.87
CA TYR A 163 -19.54 -2.23 -2.29
C TYR A 163 -19.82 -2.55 -0.82
N ASN A 164 -19.18 -3.60 -0.31
CA ASN A 164 -19.26 -3.94 1.09
C ASN A 164 -18.25 -3.09 1.88
N GLU A 165 -18.74 -2.03 2.54
CA GLU A 165 -17.91 -1.12 3.33
C GLU A 165 -17.12 -1.82 4.44
N LYS A 166 -17.70 -2.85 5.07
CA LYS A 166 -17.02 -3.61 6.12
C LYS A 166 -15.85 -4.40 5.53
N ALA A 167 -16.05 -5.04 4.37
CA ALA A 167 -14.97 -5.78 3.69
C ALA A 167 -13.85 -4.84 3.24
N PHE A 168 -14.20 -3.67 2.68
CA PHE A 168 -13.20 -2.68 2.29
C PHE A 168 -12.44 -2.14 3.51
N LYS A 169 -13.13 -1.87 4.62
CA LYS A 169 -12.49 -1.45 5.87
C LYS A 169 -11.57 -2.53 6.44
N LYS A 170 -11.96 -3.82 6.38
CA LYS A 170 -11.10 -4.95 6.73
C LYS A 170 -9.82 -4.95 5.88
N LEU A 171 -9.94 -4.79 4.56
CA LEU A 171 -8.76 -4.68 3.67
C LEU A 171 -7.82 -3.54 4.10
N GLN A 172 -8.35 -2.35 4.41
CA GLN A 172 -7.53 -1.23 4.88
C GLN A 172 -6.84 -1.52 6.21
N ILE A 173 -7.57 -2.07 7.17
CA ILE A 173 -7.02 -2.47 8.47
C ILE A 173 -5.92 -3.52 8.27
N THR A 174 -6.13 -4.53 7.42
CA THR A 174 -5.11 -5.54 7.11
C THR A 174 -3.85 -4.93 6.55
N ARG A 175 -3.93 -4.00 5.59
CA ARG A 175 -2.75 -3.35 5.01
C ARG A 175 -2.00 -2.48 6.01
N PHE A 176 -2.69 -1.73 6.86
CA PHE A 176 -2.00 -0.97 7.91
C PHE A 176 -1.40 -1.88 9.00
N LEU A 177 -2.06 -2.95 9.40
CA LEU A 177 -1.53 -3.87 10.40
C LEU A 177 -0.36 -4.69 9.85
N ASP A 178 -0.46 -5.23 8.64
CA ASP A 178 0.64 -5.99 8.04
C ASP A 178 1.78 -5.05 7.61
N ASP A 179 1.52 -4.16 6.66
CA ASP A 179 2.57 -3.39 5.98
C ASP A 179 3.21 -2.34 6.90
N TRP A 180 2.43 -1.64 7.73
CA TRP A 180 2.95 -0.61 8.65
C TRP A 180 3.27 -1.16 10.05
N ALA A 181 2.31 -1.76 10.74
CA ALA A 181 2.55 -2.19 12.12
C ALA A 181 3.52 -3.38 12.20
N TYR A 182 3.26 -4.45 11.44
CA TYR A 182 4.05 -5.67 11.52
C TYR A 182 5.39 -5.53 10.81
N GLN A 183 5.38 -5.32 9.49
CA GLN A 183 6.59 -5.41 8.67
C GLN A 183 7.60 -4.30 8.99
N ALA A 184 7.11 -3.06 9.20
CA ALA A 184 7.97 -1.93 9.47
C ALA A 184 8.42 -1.81 10.94
N ASN A 185 7.70 -2.42 11.89
CA ASN A 185 7.98 -2.23 13.32
C ASN A 185 8.12 -3.53 14.12
N VAL A 186 7.07 -4.35 14.19
CA VAL A 186 7.04 -5.51 15.10
C VAL A 186 7.96 -6.64 14.67
N ARG A 187 8.04 -6.93 13.36
CA ARG A 187 8.82 -8.04 12.81
C ARG A 187 10.28 -8.01 13.23
N GLN A 188 10.88 -6.81 13.31
CA GLN A 188 12.31 -6.64 13.67
C GLN A 188 12.62 -6.98 15.13
N GLN A 189 11.59 -7.18 15.95
CA GLN A 189 11.71 -7.59 17.35
C GLN A 189 11.50 -9.09 17.54
N LEU A 190 11.32 -9.85 16.47
CA LEU A 190 11.08 -11.30 16.48
C LEU A 190 12.27 -12.04 15.90
N GLU A 191 12.65 -13.15 16.54
CA GLU A 191 13.68 -14.06 16.02
C GLU A 191 13.07 -15.23 15.23
N LYS A 192 11.84 -15.60 15.57
CA LYS A 192 11.04 -16.66 14.94
C LYS A 192 9.54 -16.35 15.13
N PRO A 193 8.64 -16.98 14.36
CA PRO A 193 7.19 -16.88 14.57
C PRO A 193 6.81 -17.01 16.05
N ASN A 194 6.12 -15.99 16.59
CA ASN A 194 5.70 -15.97 17.98
C ASN A 194 4.40 -15.17 18.11
N ILE A 195 3.27 -15.88 18.14
CA ILE A 195 1.93 -15.28 18.17
C ILE A 195 1.70 -14.44 19.42
N GLU A 196 2.13 -14.91 20.59
CA GLU A 196 1.92 -14.20 21.87
C GLU A 196 2.66 -12.86 21.87
N LYS A 197 3.95 -12.88 21.49
CA LYS A 197 4.78 -11.67 21.43
C LYS A 197 4.29 -10.71 20.35
N THR A 198 3.95 -11.21 19.16
CA THR A 198 3.35 -10.40 18.09
C THR A 198 2.07 -9.72 18.58
N THR A 199 1.14 -10.49 19.16
CA THR A 199 -0.13 -9.96 19.65
C THR A 199 0.09 -8.84 20.67
N LYS A 200 1.03 -9.02 21.61
CA LYS A 200 1.36 -7.98 22.59
C LYS A 200 1.91 -6.70 21.93
N LEU A 201 2.83 -6.84 20.98
CA LEU A 201 3.49 -5.71 20.31
C LEU A 201 2.55 -4.95 19.36
N MET A 202 1.55 -5.63 18.78
CA MET A 202 0.61 -5.03 17.83
C MET A 202 -0.48 -4.16 18.51
N LYS A 203 -0.72 -4.32 19.82
CA LYS A 203 -1.85 -3.66 20.51
C LYS A 203 -1.84 -2.14 20.44
N ASP A 204 -0.68 -1.50 20.47
CA ASP A 204 -0.63 -0.04 20.39
C ASP A 204 -0.86 0.48 18.97
N PHE A 205 -0.50 -0.32 17.95
CA PHE A 205 -0.84 -0.04 16.55
C PHE A 205 -2.34 -0.22 16.28
N GLU A 206 -2.96 -1.27 16.84
CA GLU A 206 -4.41 -1.46 16.80
C GLU A 206 -5.14 -0.23 17.35
N LYS A 207 -4.83 0.19 18.59
CA LYS A 207 -5.45 1.38 19.21
C LYS A 207 -5.27 2.65 18.38
N THR A 208 -4.10 2.81 17.76
CA THR A 208 -3.83 3.95 16.88
C THR A 208 -4.75 3.91 15.66
N LEU A 209 -4.89 2.76 15.02
CA LEU A 209 -5.78 2.60 13.86
C LEU A 209 -7.25 2.72 14.24
N GLU A 210 -7.67 2.22 15.40
CA GLU A 210 -9.05 2.37 15.89
C GLU A 210 -9.45 3.84 15.97
N LYS A 211 -8.55 4.68 16.50
CA LYS A 211 -8.74 6.13 16.59
C LYS A 211 -8.76 6.78 15.21
N VAL A 212 -7.82 6.44 14.34
CA VAL A 212 -7.67 7.07 13.01
C VAL A 212 -8.80 6.70 12.06
N LEU A 213 -9.21 5.42 12.05
CA LEU A 213 -10.25 4.90 11.16
C LEU A 213 -11.65 4.91 11.79
N ASN A 214 -11.77 5.41 13.03
CA ASN A 214 -12.99 5.46 13.82
C ASN A 214 -13.75 4.13 13.77
N THR A 215 -13.09 3.06 14.20
CA THR A 215 -13.60 1.68 14.14
C THR A 215 -13.01 0.86 15.28
N ASN A 216 -13.68 -0.21 15.68
CA ASN A 216 -13.11 -1.20 16.59
C ASN A 216 -12.31 -2.24 15.78
N ILE A 217 -11.16 -2.68 16.30
CA ILE A 217 -10.30 -3.70 15.69
C ILE A 217 -10.22 -4.89 16.64
N ALA A 218 -10.94 -5.95 16.29
CA ALA A 218 -10.88 -7.25 16.96
C ALA A 218 -10.25 -8.26 16.02
N VAL A 219 -8.94 -8.48 16.16
CA VAL A 219 -8.16 -9.35 15.28
C VAL A 219 -7.25 -10.29 16.07
N ASN A 220 -6.91 -11.41 15.44
CA ASN A 220 -5.85 -12.33 15.85
C ASN A 220 -4.77 -12.38 14.77
N TYR A 221 -3.57 -12.79 15.17
CA TYR A 221 -2.42 -12.92 14.28
C TYR A 221 -1.98 -14.36 14.14
N LYS A 222 -1.63 -14.78 12.92
CA LYS A 222 -1.11 -16.12 12.62
C LYS A 222 0.12 -16.05 11.71
N PHE A 223 0.92 -17.11 11.76
CA PHE A 223 2.06 -17.34 10.87
C PHE A 223 1.80 -18.60 10.05
N PRO A 224 0.96 -18.53 9.00
CA PRO A 224 0.47 -19.71 8.28
C PRO A 224 1.58 -20.57 7.67
N TRP A 225 2.74 -19.97 7.40
CA TRP A 225 3.90 -20.63 6.79
C TRP A 225 5.08 -20.78 7.75
N GLU A 226 4.88 -20.59 9.06
CA GLU A 226 5.93 -20.65 10.07
C GLU A 226 7.17 -19.80 9.71
N ARG A 227 6.93 -18.62 9.13
CA ARG A 227 7.96 -17.64 8.73
C ARG A 227 7.59 -16.23 9.20
N LEU A 228 8.59 -15.36 9.29
CA LEU A 228 8.42 -13.96 9.71
C LEU A 228 8.13 -13.00 8.55
N PHE A 229 8.02 -13.49 7.32
CA PHE A 229 7.93 -12.63 6.15
C PHE A 229 6.67 -11.75 6.18
N GLU A 230 5.51 -12.37 6.44
CA GLU A 230 4.20 -11.76 6.62
C GLU A 230 3.52 -12.18 7.92
N VAL A 231 2.49 -11.43 8.31
CA VAL A 231 1.54 -11.85 9.35
C VAL A 231 0.13 -11.94 8.76
N GLU A 232 -0.57 -13.03 9.07
CA GLU A 232 -1.99 -13.13 8.73
C GLU A 232 -2.83 -12.41 9.78
N VAL A 233 -3.70 -11.50 9.34
CA VAL A 233 -4.64 -10.75 10.18
C VAL A 233 -6.03 -11.38 10.04
N ASP A 234 -6.45 -12.10 11.07
CA ASP A 234 -7.75 -12.78 11.12
C ASP A 234 -8.74 -11.95 11.94
N PHE A 235 -9.91 -11.63 11.37
CA PHE A 235 -10.91 -10.79 12.03
C PHE A 235 -11.94 -11.64 12.77
N ASN A 236 -12.14 -11.34 14.05
CA ASN A 236 -13.18 -11.96 14.87
C ASN A 236 -14.60 -11.53 14.45
#